data_AF-A0A0D8FYC6-F1
#
_entry.id   AF-A0A0D8FYC6-F1
#
_cell.length_a   1.000
_cell.length_b   1.000
_cell.length_c   1.000
_cell.angle_alpha   90.00
_cell.angle_beta   90.00
_cell.angle_gamma   90.00
#
_symmetry.space_group_name_H-M   'P 1'
#
loop_
_entity.id
_entity.type
_entity.pdbx_description
1 polymer ?
#
loop_
_entity_poly.entity_id
_entity_poly.type
_entity_poly.pdbx_seq_one_letter_code
_entity_poly.pdbx_strand_id
1 'polypeptide(L)'
;MDVNSFAVVSSLSFLARIAGIRVVAEGVETTDELFRWIHLGGQLVQGYLYSRPIDLEAFLGILDRGELLHLPSRVFAVEDFLLLNDALIVGHLDRLGDGSSHVCPFFDWFEIRQGRWSELRSFATAASMHTQLHHLMEHGSDYHALASHWVGQIRELRSDIASRLR
;
A
#
# COMPACT_ATOMS: atom_id res chain seq x y z
N MET A 1 -9.88 -9.16 -1.35
CA MET A 1 -9.38 -9.20 0.04
C MET A 1 -10.13 -8.16 0.83
N ASP A 2 -10.66 -8.50 2.01
CA ASP A 2 -11.28 -7.51 2.88
C ASP A 2 -10.22 -6.60 3.53
N VAL A 3 -10.67 -5.51 4.17
CA VAL A 3 -9.79 -4.47 4.74
C VAL A 3 -8.91 -5.00 5.87
N ASN A 4 -9.41 -5.95 6.68
CA ASN A 4 -8.66 -6.47 7.82
C ASN A 4 -7.56 -7.41 7.34
N SER A 5 -7.88 -8.31 6.42
CA SER A 5 -6.89 -9.20 5.81
C SER A 5 -5.78 -8.40 5.12
N PHE A 6 -6.13 -7.32 4.41
CA PHE A 6 -5.16 -6.43 3.79
C PHE A 6 -4.22 -5.79 4.82
N ALA A 7 -4.75 -5.30 5.95
CA ALA A 7 -3.95 -4.69 7.01
C ALA A 7 -2.96 -5.69 7.63
N VAL A 8 -3.40 -6.93 7.88
CA VAL A 8 -2.54 -7.99 8.42
C VAL A 8 -1.42 -8.33 7.44
N VAL A 9 -1.73 -8.60 6.18
CA VAL A 9 -0.71 -8.97 5.17
C VAL A 9 0.26 -7.83 4.90
N SER A 10 -0.23 -6.59 4.86
CA SER A 10 0.63 -5.40 4.74
C SER A 10 1.60 -5.27 5.92
N SER A 11 1.10 -5.46 7.14
CA SER A 11 1.93 -5.40 8.35
C SER A 11 2.98 -6.51 8.38
N LEU A 12 2.60 -7.73 8.03
CA LEU A 12 3.52 -8.86 7.93
C LEU A 12 4.60 -8.64 6.87
N SER A 13 4.21 -8.15 5.69
CA SER A 13 5.14 -7.86 4.59
C SER A 13 6.16 -6.79 4.98
N PHE A 14 5.71 -5.76 5.70
CA PHE A 14 6.58 -4.72 6.23
C PHE A 14 7.56 -5.27 7.28
N LEU A 15 7.07 -6.04 8.26
CA LEU A 15 7.89 -6.68 9.29
C LEU A 15 8.93 -7.61 8.67
N ALA A 16 8.52 -8.41 7.68
CA ALA A 16 9.41 -9.33 6.99
C ALA A 16 10.57 -8.61 6.29
N ARG A 17 10.28 -7.49 5.63
CA ARG A 17 11.30 -6.66 4.98
C ARG A 17 12.30 -6.10 5.99
N ILE A 18 11.83 -5.58 7.13
CA ILE A 18 12.71 -5.06 8.19
C ILE A 18 13.56 -6.19 8.79
N ALA A 19 12.96 -7.36 9.03
CA ALA A 19 13.64 -8.51 9.59
C ALA A 19 14.55 -9.24 8.58
N GLY A 20 14.52 -8.87 7.30
CA GLY A 20 15.29 -9.54 6.24
C GLY A 20 14.84 -10.98 5.97
N ILE A 21 13.59 -11.32 6.26
CA ILE A 21 13.01 -12.65 6.02
C ILE A 21 12.11 -12.64 4.78
N ARG A 22 12.00 -13.81 4.13
CA ARG A 22 11.10 -13.99 2.98
C ARG A 22 9.76 -14.55 3.45
N VAL A 23 8.68 -14.07 2.83
CA VAL A 23 7.31 -14.53 3.08
C VAL A 23 6.81 -15.27 1.85
N VAL A 24 6.11 -16.39 2.08
CA VAL A 24 5.42 -17.16 1.03
C VAL A 24 3.93 -16.94 1.19
N ALA A 25 3.25 -16.52 0.11
CA ALA A 25 1.80 -16.55 0.06
C ALA A 25 1.34 -17.96 -0.33
N GLU A 26 0.68 -18.66 0.59
CA GLU A 26 0.12 -20.01 0.36
C GLU A 26 -1.33 -19.94 -0.10
N GLY A 27 -1.77 -20.98 -0.81
CA GLY A 27 -3.16 -21.13 -1.24
C GLY A 27 -3.60 -20.14 -2.33
N VAL A 28 -2.69 -19.65 -3.16
CA VAL A 28 -3.03 -18.77 -4.30
C VAL A 28 -3.65 -19.57 -5.43
N GLU A 29 -4.92 -19.33 -5.73
CA GLU A 29 -5.67 -20.09 -6.74
C GLU A 29 -6.01 -19.25 -7.97
N THR A 30 -6.00 -17.92 -7.83
CA THR A 30 -6.40 -16.99 -8.90
C THR A 30 -5.31 -15.98 -9.23
N THR A 31 -5.28 -15.52 -10.47
CA THR A 31 -4.39 -14.44 -10.93
C THR A 31 -4.59 -13.16 -10.12
N ASP A 32 -5.82 -12.88 -9.69
CA ASP A 32 -6.14 -11.69 -8.90
C ASP A 32 -5.51 -11.74 -7.50
N GLU A 33 -5.46 -12.92 -6.87
CA GLU A 33 -4.74 -13.12 -5.60
C GLU A 33 -3.24 -12.96 -5.77
N LEU A 34 -2.68 -13.54 -6.84
CA LEU A 34 -1.28 -13.39 -7.19
C LEU A 34 -0.91 -11.92 -7.40
N PHE A 35 -1.70 -11.19 -8.20
CA PHE A 35 -1.45 -9.78 -8.45
C PHE A 35 -1.48 -9.03 -7.12
N ARG A 36 -2.52 -9.16 -6.30
CA ARG A 36 -2.55 -8.52 -4.98
C ARG A 36 -1.30 -8.79 -4.14
N TRP A 37 -0.81 -10.02 -4.12
CA TRP A 37 0.42 -10.38 -3.40
C TRP A 37 1.66 -9.66 -3.95
N ILE A 38 1.87 -9.68 -5.26
CA ILE A 38 2.99 -8.98 -5.91
C ILE A 38 2.91 -7.47 -5.69
N HIS A 39 1.69 -6.92 -5.70
CA HIS A 39 1.46 -5.51 -5.44
C HIS A 39 1.86 -5.15 -4.00
N LEU A 40 1.79 -6.08 -3.04
CA LEU A 40 2.30 -5.90 -1.67
C LEU A 40 3.82 -6.15 -1.54
N GLY A 41 4.54 -6.33 -2.66
CA GLY A 41 5.97 -6.67 -2.65
C GLY A 41 6.28 -8.14 -2.43
N GLY A 42 5.26 -8.99 -2.55
CA GLY A 42 5.40 -10.43 -2.48
C GLY A 42 6.33 -11.02 -3.55
N GLN A 43 7.17 -11.97 -3.14
CA GLN A 43 8.18 -12.59 -4.02
C GLN A 43 8.04 -14.11 -4.13
N LEU A 44 7.50 -14.78 -3.11
CA LEU A 44 7.34 -16.23 -3.08
C LEU A 44 5.86 -16.59 -2.96
N VAL A 45 5.43 -17.60 -3.70
CA VAL A 45 4.02 -18.00 -3.79
C VAL A 45 3.91 -19.52 -3.95
N GLN A 46 2.87 -20.09 -3.33
CA GLN A 46 2.45 -21.47 -3.50
C GLN A 46 0.93 -21.50 -3.66
N GLY A 47 0.43 -22.30 -4.60
CA GLY A 47 -1.00 -22.53 -4.74
C GLY A 47 -1.39 -23.14 -6.08
N TYR A 48 -2.66 -23.50 -6.20
CA TYR A 48 -3.20 -24.22 -7.35
C TYR A 48 -3.19 -23.42 -8.64
N LEU A 49 -3.02 -22.09 -8.56
CA LEU A 49 -2.75 -21.28 -9.73
C LEU A 49 -1.51 -21.76 -10.51
N TYR A 50 -0.52 -22.30 -9.80
CA TYR A 50 0.73 -22.79 -10.38
C TYR A 50 0.76 -24.31 -10.49
N SER A 51 0.53 -25.00 -9.37
CA SER A 51 0.54 -26.45 -9.35
C SER A 51 -0.19 -26.98 -8.12
N ARG A 52 -0.90 -28.10 -8.31
CA ARG A 52 -1.36 -28.92 -7.18
C ARG A 52 -0.16 -29.70 -6.61
N PRO A 53 -0.28 -30.30 -5.42
CA PRO A 53 0.67 -31.32 -4.99
C PRO A 53 0.80 -32.40 -6.07
N ILE A 54 2.02 -32.66 -6.48
CA ILE A 54 2.39 -33.64 -7.52
C ILE A 54 3.33 -34.68 -6.92
N ASP A 55 3.47 -35.82 -7.61
CA ASP A 55 4.46 -36.83 -7.24
C ASP A 55 5.89 -36.41 -7.62
N LEU A 56 6.86 -37.24 -7.21
CA LEU A 56 8.28 -36.99 -7.42
C LEU A 56 8.64 -36.95 -8.92
N GLU A 57 8.09 -37.84 -9.75
CA GLU A 57 8.45 -37.88 -11.17
C GLU A 57 7.98 -36.61 -11.89
N ALA A 58 6.75 -36.18 -11.63
CA ALA A 58 6.23 -34.93 -12.16
C ALA A 58 7.05 -33.71 -11.69
N PHE A 59 7.49 -33.71 -10.42
CA PHE A 59 8.34 -32.64 -9.88
C PHE A 59 9.71 -32.58 -10.57
N LEU A 60 10.38 -33.72 -10.73
CA LEU A 60 11.67 -33.79 -11.45
C LEU A 60 11.51 -33.30 -12.90
N GLY A 61 10.42 -33.66 -13.57
CA GLY A 61 10.12 -33.16 -14.91
C GLY A 61 9.96 -31.64 -14.98
N ILE A 62 9.44 -30.97 -13.95
CA ILE A 62 9.37 -29.49 -13.89
C ILE A 62 10.77 -28.89 -13.71
N LEU A 63 11.59 -29.46 -12.83
CA LEU A 63 12.95 -28.98 -12.58
C LEU A 63 13.82 -29.03 -13.84
N ASP A 64 13.73 -30.11 -14.61
CA ASP A 64 14.49 -30.28 -15.85
C ASP A 64 14.10 -29.27 -16.94
N ARG A 65 12.84 -28.80 -16.96
CA ARG A 65 12.38 -27.79 -17.92
C ARG A 65 12.89 -26.38 -17.59
N GLY A 66 13.23 -26.11 -16.33
CA GLY A 66 13.74 -24.80 -15.90
C GLY A 66 12.79 -23.64 -16.19
N GLU A 67 11.48 -23.88 -16.23
CA GLU A 67 10.49 -22.84 -16.54
C GLU A 67 10.51 -21.73 -15.50
N LEU A 68 10.85 -20.51 -15.94
CA LEU A 68 10.77 -19.30 -15.13
C LEU A 68 9.40 -18.65 -15.30
N LEU A 69 8.73 -18.38 -14.19
CA LEU A 69 7.49 -17.63 -14.18
C LEU A 69 7.82 -16.13 -14.20
N HIS A 70 7.38 -15.46 -15.26
CA HIS A 70 7.48 -14.00 -15.36
C HIS A 70 6.41 -13.35 -14.49
N LEU A 71 6.83 -12.78 -13.37
CA LEU A 71 5.97 -11.95 -12.55
C LEU A 71 5.92 -10.51 -13.11
N PRO A 72 4.76 -9.83 -13.07
CA PRO A 72 4.69 -8.41 -13.38
C PRO A 72 5.66 -7.60 -12.51
N SER A 73 6.40 -6.71 -13.14
CA SER A 73 7.45 -5.89 -12.53
C SER A 73 6.93 -4.70 -11.72
N ARG A 74 5.62 -4.49 -11.65
CA ARG A 74 5.02 -3.38 -10.89
C ARG A 74 4.72 -3.80 -9.45
N VAL A 75 5.72 -3.63 -8.61
CA VAL A 75 5.58 -3.72 -7.14
C VAL A 75 4.98 -2.40 -6.63
N PHE A 76 3.98 -2.48 -5.75
CA PHE A 76 3.46 -1.31 -5.03
C PHE A 76 4.09 -1.25 -3.64
N ALA A 77 4.29 -0.03 -3.16
CA ALA A 77 4.89 0.22 -1.88
C ALA A 77 3.82 0.00 -0.80
N VAL A 78 3.95 -1.06 0.01
CA VAL A 78 3.11 -1.28 1.20
C VAL A 78 3.06 -0.02 2.07
N GLU A 79 4.16 0.72 2.08
CA GLU A 79 4.34 2.04 2.68
C GLU A 79 3.21 3.02 2.36
N ASP A 80 2.71 3.02 1.12
CA ASP A 80 1.65 3.95 0.69
C ASP A 80 0.38 3.70 1.49
N PHE A 81 0.00 2.43 1.67
CA PHE A 81 -1.19 2.09 2.42
C PHE A 81 -1.01 2.24 3.93
N LEU A 82 0.18 2.00 4.47
CA LEU A 82 0.46 2.23 5.88
C LEU A 82 0.28 3.71 6.22
N LEU A 83 0.87 4.60 5.43
CA LEU A 83 0.74 6.03 5.63
C LEU A 83 -0.71 6.50 5.45
N LEU A 84 -1.36 6.10 4.35
CA LEU A 84 -2.76 6.48 4.11
C LEU A 84 -3.71 5.97 5.21
N ASN A 85 -3.47 4.77 5.76
CA ASN A 85 -4.25 4.27 6.89
C ASN A 85 -3.97 5.06 8.17
N ASP A 86 -2.74 5.53 8.40
CA ASP A 86 -2.41 6.37 9.56
C ASP A 86 -3.23 7.66 9.58
N ALA A 87 -3.42 8.32 8.44
CA ALA A 87 -4.31 9.49 8.33
C ALA A 87 -5.79 9.20 8.63
N LEU A 88 -6.22 7.93 8.57
CA LEU A 88 -7.59 7.53 8.89
C LEU A 88 -7.77 7.20 10.37
N ILE A 89 -6.68 7.06 11.14
CA ILE A 89 -6.74 6.82 12.58
C ILE A 89 -7.12 8.13 13.27
N VAL A 90 -8.10 8.05 14.17
CA VAL A 90 -8.56 9.19 14.98
C VAL A 90 -7.38 9.83 15.71
N GLY A 91 -7.20 11.14 15.55
CA GLY A 91 -6.14 11.91 16.21
C GLY A 91 -4.83 12.07 15.43
N HIS A 92 -4.70 11.56 14.19
CA HIS A 92 -3.52 11.86 13.37
C HIS A 92 -3.30 13.37 13.19
N LEU A 93 -4.37 14.11 12.90
CA LEU A 93 -4.32 15.56 12.72
C LEU A 93 -4.06 16.31 14.03
N ASP A 94 -4.55 15.79 15.17
CA ASP A 94 -4.27 16.36 16.49
C ASP A 94 -2.79 16.22 16.86
N ARG A 95 -2.12 15.15 16.40
CA ARG A 95 -0.66 14.96 16.56
C ARG A 95 0.17 15.89 15.68
N LEU A 96 -0.36 16.36 14.55
CA LEU A 96 0.33 17.33 13.70
C LEU A 96 0.24 18.76 14.26
N GLY A 97 -0.74 19.04 15.12
CA GLY A 97 -1.01 20.37 15.68
C GLY A 97 -0.25 20.73 16.96
N ASP A 98 0.61 19.85 17.50
CA ASP A 98 1.24 20.06 18.81
C ASP A 98 2.45 21.03 18.80
N GLY A 99 2.76 21.64 17.65
CA GLY A 99 3.78 22.68 17.52
C GLY A 99 5.21 22.19 17.74
N SER A 100 5.42 20.88 17.94
CA SER A 100 6.75 20.30 17.86
C SER A 100 7.10 20.10 16.38
N SER A 101 8.34 20.44 16.01
CA SER A 101 8.88 20.49 14.65
C SER A 101 8.96 19.08 14.01
N HIS A 102 7.81 18.46 13.78
CA HIS A 102 7.72 17.14 13.15
C HIS A 102 7.49 17.32 11.65
N VAL A 103 8.44 16.78 10.89
CA VAL A 103 8.31 16.58 9.44
C VAL A 103 7.05 15.77 9.20
N CYS A 104 6.04 16.37 8.56
CA CYS A 104 4.81 15.68 8.23
C CYS A 104 5.11 14.59 7.20
N PRO A 105 4.88 13.30 7.50
CA PRO A 105 5.24 12.20 6.61
C PRO A 105 4.45 12.21 5.29
N PHE A 106 3.32 12.92 5.23
CA PHE A 106 2.55 13.12 4.01
C PHE A 106 3.20 14.08 3.03
N PHE A 107 4.00 15.05 3.50
CA PHE A 107 4.66 16.00 2.61
C PHE A 107 5.62 15.29 1.67
N ASP A 108 6.59 14.56 2.24
CA ASP A 108 7.55 13.75 1.49
C ASP A 108 6.85 12.69 0.64
N TRP A 109 5.78 12.09 1.18
CA TRP A 109 5.04 11.07 0.44
C TRP A 109 4.37 11.61 -0.83
N PHE A 110 3.68 12.75 -0.74
CA PHE A 110 3.06 13.37 -1.91
C PHE A 110 4.10 13.78 -2.94
N GLU A 111 5.26 14.28 -2.52
CA GLU A 111 6.36 14.65 -3.42
C GLU A 111 6.93 13.40 -4.13
N ILE A 112 7.36 12.39 -3.36
CA ILE A 112 7.97 11.17 -3.92
C ILE A 112 6.99 10.42 -4.83
N ARG A 113 5.68 10.45 -4.52
CA ARG A 113 4.66 9.72 -5.29
C ARG A 113 4.02 10.53 -6.41
N GLN A 114 4.39 11.78 -6.60
CA GLN A 114 3.85 12.63 -7.66
C GLN A 114 3.98 11.96 -9.04
N GLY A 115 5.16 11.42 -9.38
CA GLY A 115 5.38 10.73 -10.66
C GLY A 115 4.62 9.40 -10.84
N ARG A 116 4.02 8.87 -9.77
CA ARG A 116 3.29 7.59 -9.78
C ARG A 116 1.77 7.79 -9.80
N TRP A 117 1.27 8.78 -9.06
CA TRP A 117 -0.17 8.96 -8.80
C TRP A 117 -0.74 10.27 -9.34
N SER A 118 0.03 11.07 -10.09
CA SER A 118 -0.41 12.37 -10.64
C SER A 118 -1.67 12.30 -11.51
N GLU A 119 -1.93 11.17 -12.15
CA GLU A 119 -3.12 10.95 -13.00
C GLU A 119 -4.41 10.76 -12.18
N LEU A 120 -4.30 10.48 -10.88
CA LEU A 120 -5.46 10.32 -10.02
C LEU A 120 -5.93 11.69 -9.54
N ARG A 121 -7.17 12.07 -9.87
CA ARG A 121 -7.77 13.31 -9.38
C ARG A 121 -7.80 13.35 -7.85
N SER A 122 -8.10 12.22 -7.20
CA SER A 122 -8.07 12.08 -5.74
C SER A 122 -6.69 12.36 -5.14
N PHE A 123 -5.60 12.05 -5.86
CA PHE A 123 -4.24 12.36 -5.42
C PHE A 123 -3.98 13.87 -5.45
N ALA A 124 -4.30 14.52 -6.56
CA ALA A 124 -4.14 15.97 -6.71
C ALA A 124 -4.97 16.74 -5.66
N THR A 125 -6.22 16.32 -5.43
CA THR A 125 -7.09 16.96 -4.42
C THR A 125 -6.54 16.77 -3.01
N ALA A 126 -6.15 15.54 -2.64
CA ALA A 126 -5.60 15.25 -1.32
C ALA A 126 -4.29 16.01 -1.05
N ALA A 127 -3.40 16.12 -2.04
CA ALA A 127 -2.13 16.86 -1.93
C ALA A 127 -2.36 18.38 -1.77
N SER A 128 -3.28 18.95 -2.55
CA SER A 128 -3.63 20.37 -2.47
C SER A 128 -4.25 20.71 -1.11
N MET A 129 -5.19 19.90 -0.63
CA MET A 129 -5.83 20.12 0.67
C MET A 129 -4.85 19.93 1.83
N HIS A 130 -3.92 18.98 1.73
CA HIS A 130 -2.85 18.81 2.71
C HIS A 130 -1.97 20.07 2.83
N THR A 131 -1.62 20.68 1.70
CA THR A 131 -0.86 21.95 1.67
C THR A 131 -1.64 23.09 2.35
N GLN A 132 -2.95 23.18 2.09
CA GLN A 132 -3.82 24.19 2.72
C GLN A 132 -3.95 23.98 4.23
N LEU A 133 -4.00 22.73 4.70
CA LEU A 133 -4.03 22.42 6.13
C LEU A 133 -2.78 22.96 6.83
N HIS A 134 -1.59 22.69 6.29
CA HIS A 134 -0.35 23.20 6.85
C HIS A 134 -0.33 24.74 6.90
N HIS A 135 -0.77 25.42 5.84
CA HIS A 135 -0.87 26.87 5.84
C HIS A 135 -1.81 27.40 6.95
N LEU A 136 -2.96 26.75 7.19
CA LEU A 136 -3.87 27.15 8.28
C LEU A 136 -3.25 26.89 9.66
N MET A 137 -2.57 25.75 9.83
CA MET A 137 -1.92 25.37 11.09
C MET A 137 -0.77 26.33 11.45
N GLU A 138 0.07 26.67 10.48
CA GLU A 138 1.16 27.65 10.64
C GLU A 138 0.66 29.04 11.02
N HIS A 139 -0.56 29.39 10.63
CA HIS A 139 -1.17 30.70 10.92
C HIS A 139 -2.14 30.66 12.10
N GLY A 140 -2.22 29.54 12.83
CA GLY A 140 -3.12 29.38 13.99
C GLY A 140 -4.61 29.55 13.64
N SER A 141 -4.98 29.31 12.38
CA SER A 141 -6.37 29.40 11.89
C SER A 141 -7.14 28.12 12.18
N ASP A 142 -8.47 28.19 12.29
CA ASP A 142 -9.29 26.98 12.46
C ASP A 142 -9.22 26.09 11.21
N TYR A 143 -8.67 24.89 11.39
CA TYR A 143 -8.46 23.91 10.32
C TYR A 143 -9.39 22.69 10.41
N HIS A 144 -10.18 22.52 11.48
CA HIS A 144 -10.90 21.27 11.78
C HIS A 144 -11.86 20.83 10.67
N ALA A 145 -12.57 21.79 10.08
CA ALA A 145 -13.49 21.54 8.97
C ALA A 145 -12.72 21.02 7.74
N LEU A 146 -11.65 21.70 7.35
CA LEU A 146 -10.80 21.28 6.23
C LEU A 146 -10.15 19.92 6.50
N ALA A 147 -9.76 19.67 7.74
CA ALA A 147 -9.10 18.42 8.14
C ALA A 147 -10.05 17.23 8.03
N SER A 148 -11.31 17.41 8.45
CA SER A 148 -12.35 16.41 8.29
C SER A 148 -12.63 16.08 6.81
N HIS A 149 -12.64 17.11 5.95
CA HIS A 149 -12.79 16.92 4.50
C HIS A 149 -11.57 16.21 3.90
N TRP A 150 -10.36 16.57 4.34
CA TRP A 150 -9.12 15.94 3.88
C TRP A 150 -9.08 14.45 4.21
N VAL A 151 -9.50 14.03 5.42
CA VAL A 151 -9.64 12.61 5.77
C VAL A 151 -10.59 11.90 4.79
N GLY A 152 -11.67 12.57 4.36
CA GLY A 152 -12.54 12.07 3.29
C GLY A 152 -11.80 11.83 1.97
N GLN A 153 -10.96 12.77 1.56
CA GLN A 153 -10.13 12.65 0.35
C GLN A 153 -9.06 11.56 0.45
N ILE A 154 -8.49 11.33 1.63
CA ILE A 154 -7.58 10.20 1.87
C ILE A 154 -8.32 8.86 1.69
N ARG A 155 -9.57 8.73 2.13
CA ARG A 155 -10.37 7.51 1.87
C ARG A 155 -10.60 7.29 0.38
N GLU A 156 -10.91 8.35 -0.36
CA GLU A 156 -11.11 8.30 -1.81
C GLU A 156 -9.80 7.91 -2.53
N LEU A 157 -8.70 8.59 -2.23
CA LEU A 157 -7.38 8.29 -2.77
C LEU A 157 -6.96 6.85 -2.49
N ARG A 158 -7.15 6.38 -1.27
CA ARG A 158 -6.88 4.98 -0.90
C ARG A 158 -7.73 4.01 -1.74
N SER A 159 -9.00 4.32 -1.97
CA SER A 159 -9.88 3.50 -2.82
C SER A 159 -9.42 3.49 -4.28
N ASP A 160 -9.04 4.65 -4.83
CA ASP A 160 -8.55 4.77 -6.20
C ASP A 160 -7.24 4.01 -6.39
N ILE A 161 -6.27 4.18 -5.48
CA ILE A 161 -5.03 3.40 -5.49
C ILE A 161 -5.37 1.90 -5.41
N ALA A 162 -6.26 1.49 -4.49
CA ALA A 162 -6.68 0.10 -4.36
C ALA A 162 -7.39 -0.44 -5.62
N SER A 163 -8.14 0.39 -6.35
CA SER A 163 -8.79 0.02 -7.61
C SER A 163 -7.78 -0.25 -8.73
N ARG A 164 -6.65 0.45 -8.73
CA ARG A 164 -5.54 0.23 -9.68
C ARG A 164 -4.74 -1.04 -9.37
N LEU A 165 -4.99 -1.67 -8.21
CA LEU A 165 -4.44 -2.98 -7.85
C LEU A 165 -5.34 -4.16 -8.31
N ARG A 166 -6.49 -3.89 -8.93
CA ARG A 166 -7.41 -4.91 -9.44
C ARG A 166 -7.16 -5.19 -10.91
#